data_AF-A0A1I0PK44-F1
#
_entry.id   AF-A0A1I0PK44-F1
#
_cell.length_a   1.000
_cell.length_b   1.000
_cell.length_c   1.000
_cell.angle_alpha   90.00
_cell.angle_beta   90.00
_cell.angle_gamma   90.00
#
_symmetry.space_group_name_H-M   'P 1'
#
loop_
_entity.id
_entity.type
_entity.pdbx_description
1 polymer ?
#
loop_
_entity_poly.entity_id
_entity_poly.type
_entity_poly.pdbx_seq_one_letter_code
_entity_poly.pdbx_strand_id
1 'polypeptide(L)'
;MKNFMKSSALVLTGVLLIAACGNKEQKSEANVNENPTQEKVEVKAVEGRKNFSDKAVITPLPAIMIATWDENKNPDVMMAAWGGQCGPKHITFELSKHKTTDNIRLKKAFTISFATKGDIVQSDYFGIVSGNDVPDKVAKAGFTITPSPNVDAPIINEYKLTLECKVVTFDEDENGGARVVGEIVNMSADESILDEEGNIDLGKLQPVIFDSAKNEYRVVGEKVGTAWGSGKTIQEREVK
;
A
#
# COMPACT_ATOMS: atom_id res chain seq x y z
N MET A 1 -19.89 -64.20 25.58
CA MET A 1 -21.26 -64.59 25.13
C MET A 1 -21.58 -63.71 23.92
N LYS A 2 -21.57 -64.26 22.70
CA LYS A 2 -22.77 -64.65 21.92
C LYS A 2 -23.80 -63.48 21.88
N ASN A 3 -24.27 -62.92 20.76
CA ASN A 3 -24.48 -63.43 19.41
C ASN A 3 -24.99 -62.25 18.53
N PHE A 4 -24.61 -62.16 17.23
CA PHE A 4 -25.46 -62.31 16.00
C PHE A 4 -26.64 -61.30 15.85
N MET A 5 -27.08 -60.77 14.70
CA MET A 5 -26.87 -60.84 13.23
C MET A 5 -27.96 -59.87 12.65
N LYS A 6 -27.89 -59.15 11.52
CA LYS A 6 -27.95 -59.47 10.06
C LYS A 6 -27.87 -58.09 9.34
N SER A 7 -27.03 -57.83 8.34
CA SER A 7 -27.11 -58.18 6.91
C SER A 7 -28.45 -57.86 6.21
N SER A 8 -28.41 -56.89 5.29
CA SER A 8 -29.27 -56.82 4.09
C SER A 8 -28.47 -56.22 2.94
N ALA A 9 -28.19 -57.06 1.94
CA ALA A 9 -27.71 -56.66 0.63
C ALA A 9 -28.91 -56.30 -0.26
N LEU A 10 -28.81 -55.22 -1.04
CA LEU A 10 -29.66 -55.02 -2.20
C LEU A 10 -28.77 -54.60 -3.37
N VAL A 11 -28.64 -55.51 -4.33
CA VAL A 11 -28.03 -55.29 -5.64
C VAL A 11 -29.09 -54.65 -6.52
N LEU A 12 -28.82 -53.47 -7.09
CA LEU A 12 -29.53 -52.98 -8.26
C LEU A 12 -28.51 -52.48 -9.29
N THR A 13 -28.39 -53.27 -10.36
CA THR A 13 -27.72 -52.94 -11.62
C THR A 13 -28.56 -51.92 -12.40
N GLY A 14 -27.94 -50.88 -12.97
CA GLY A 14 -28.66 -49.98 -13.89
C GLY A 14 -27.91 -48.73 -14.36
N VAL A 15 -27.08 -48.89 -15.40
CA VAL A 15 -26.89 -48.00 -16.58
C VAL A 15 -26.50 -46.52 -16.38
N LEU A 16 -25.23 -46.25 -16.71
CA LEU A 16 -24.69 -45.24 -17.63
C LEU A 16 -25.43 -43.88 -17.81
N LEU A 17 -24.82 -42.79 -17.31
CA LEU A 17 -24.88 -41.48 -17.94
C LEU A 17 -23.47 -40.87 -17.99
N ILE A 18 -22.99 -40.64 -19.21
CA ILE A 18 -21.80 -39.85 -19.52
C ILE A 18 -22.22 -38.38 -19.45
N ALA A 19 -21.57 -37.59 -18.60
CA ALA A 19 -21.57 -36.13 -18.72
C ALA A 19 -20.16 -35.63 -18.41
N ALA A 20 -19.41 -35.36 -19.48
CA ALA A 20 -18.22 -34.53 -19.43
C ALA A 20 -18.65 -33.07 -19.21
N CYS A 21 -18.00 -32.35 -18.30
CA CYS A 21 -17.79 -30.91 -18.42
C CYS A 21 -16.90 -30.36 -17.29
N GLY A 22 -15.82 -29.68 -17.70
CA GLY A 22 -15.41 -28.41 -17.11
C GLY A 22 -14.38 -28.43 -15.97
N ASN A 23 -13.14 -28.11 -16.33
CA ASN A 23 -12.13 -27.54 -15.42
C ASN A 23 -12.74 -26.40 -14.58
N LYS A 24 -12.61 -26.47 -13.26
CA LYS A 24 -12.82 -25.33 -12.37
C LYS A 24 -11.49 -24.58 -12.23
N GLU A 25 -11.32 -23.53 -13.01
CA GLU A 25 -10.39 -22.45 -12.63
C GLU A 25 -11.07 -21.59 -11.57
N GLN A 26 -10.45 -21.52 -10.38
CA GLN A 26 -10.79 -20.55 -9.34
C GLN A 26 -10.47 -19.15 -9.85
N LYS A 27 -11.51 -18.34 -10.09
CA LYS A 27 -11.36 -16.89 -10.18
C LYS A 27 -11.19 -16.33 -8.77
N SER A 28 -10.05 -15.68 -8.51
CA SER A 28 -9.87 -14.82 -7.35
C SER A 28 -10.80 -13.62 -7.47
N GLU A 29 -11.69 -13.43 -6.50
CA GLU A 29 -12.53 -12.25 -6.40
C GLU A 29 -11.65 -11.05 -6.03
N ALA A 30 -11.37 -10.19 -7.01
CA ALA A 30 -10.84 -8.86 -6.75
C ALA A 30 -12.01 -7.99 -6.28
N ASN A 31 -11.89 -7.43 -5.08
CA ASN A 31 -12.81 -6.42 -4.55
C ASN A 31 -12.80 -5.18 -5.45
N VAL A 32 -13.79 -5.06 -6.32
CA VAL A 32 -14.07 -3.84 -7.08
C VAL A 32 -15.09 -3.05 -6.29
N ASN A 33 -14.64 -1.93 -5.71
CA ASN A 33 -15.52 -0.94 -5.13
C ASN A 33 -16.20 -0.19 -6.31
N GLU A 34 -17.37 -0.65 -6.74
CA GLU A 34 -18.16 -0.02 -7.79
C GLU A 34 -18.92 1.19 -7.22
N ASN A 35 -18.56 2.40 -7.66
CA ASN A 35 -19.30 3.62 -7.36
C ASN A 35 -20.46 3.81 -8.39
N PRO A 36 -21.62 4.37 -8.03
CA PRO A 36 -22.82 4.34 -8.86
C PRO A 36 -22.79 5.34 -10.03
N THR A 37 -23.22 4.88 -11.21
CA THR A 37 -23.69 5.68 -12.36
C THR A 37 -22.85 6.91 -12.74
N GLN A 38 -21.67 6.67 -13.31
CA GLN A 38 -21.06 7.65 -14.22
C GLN A 38 -21.59 7.43 -15.64
N GLU A 39 -22.17 8.47 -16.24
CA GLU A 39 -22.48 8.49 -17.67
C GLU A 39 -21.20 8.14 -18.45
N LYS A 40 -21.24 7.09 -19.29
CA LYS A 40 -20.07 6.68 -20.06
C LYS A 40 -19.72 7.79 -21.05
N VAL A 41 -18.75 8.63 -20.70
CA VAL A 41 -18.17 9.61 -21.61
C VAL A 41 -17.59 8.88 -22.82
N GLU A 42 -18.05 9.20 -24.02
CA GLU A 42 -17.52 8.63 -25.25
C GLU A 42 -16.07 9.10 -25.46
N VAL A 43 -15.12 8.16 -25.37
CA VAL A 43 -13.68 8.46 -25.52
C VAL A 43 -13.28 8.34 -26.99
N LYS A 44 -12.83 9.45 -27.59
CA LYS A 44 -12.33 9.47 -28.97
C LYS A 44 -11.05 8.63 -29.12
N ALA A 45 -10.91 7.97 -30.26
CA ALA A 45 -9.68 7.26 -30.61
C ALA A 45 -8.51 8.24 -30.79
N VAL A 46 -7.31 7.81 -30.39
CA VAL A 46 -6.07 8.57 -30.62
C VAL A 46 -5.29 7.90 -31.73
N GLU A 47 -5.05 8.63 -32.83
CA GLU A 47 -4.34 8.09 -33.99
C GLU A 47 -2.93 7.61 -33.61
N GLY A 48 -2.55 6.43 -34.11
CA GLY A 48 -1.26 5.79 -33.79
C GLY A 48 -1.13 5.23 -32.37
N ARG A 49 -2.20 5.25 -31.56
CA ARG A 49 -2.19 4.76 -30.18
C ARG A 49 -3.39 3.85 -29.92
N LYS A 50 -3.23 2.96 -28.92
CA LYS A 50 -4.33 2.12 -28.43
C LYS A 50 -4.87 2.71 -27.13
N ASN A 51 -6.19 2.86 -27.05
CA ASN A 51 -6.89 3.13 -25.80
C ASN A 51 -7.04 1.79 -25.05
N PHE A 52 -6.66 1.72 -23.76
CA PHE A 52 -6.50 0.45 -23.04
C PHE A 52 -7.50 0.20 -21.91
N SER A 53 -7.88 1.21 -21.13
CA SER A 53 -8.61 1.02 -19.86
C SER A 53 -9.19 2.32 -19.34
N ASP A 54 -10.27 2.23 -18.56
CA ASP A 54 -10.83 3.30 -17.72
C ASP A 54 -10.09 3.43 -16.37
N LYS A 55 -9.37 2.40 -15.95
CA LYS A 55 -8.43 2.47 -14.81
C LYS A 55 -7.20 3.28 -15.17
N ALA A 56 -6.96 4.34 -14.40
CA ALA A 56 -5.75 5.14 -14.51
C ALA A 56 -4.52 4.34 -14.05
N VAL A 57 -3.47 4.35 -14.87
CA VAL A 57 -2.13 3.91 -14.47
C VAL A 57 -1.33 5.15 -14.13
N ILE A 58 -1.20 5.45 -12.84
CA ILE A 58 -0.37 6.53 -12.33
C ILE A 58 0.94 5.91 -11.85
N THR A 59 2.08 6.47 -12.26
CA THR A 59 3.41 5.99 -11.86
C THR A 59 4.40 7.16 -11.79
N PRO A 60 5.26 7.21 -10.77
CA PRO A 60 5.35 6.27 -9.65
C PRO A 60 4.22 6.46 -8.62
N LEU A 61 3.79 5.37 -7.98
CA LEU A 61 3.01 5.40 -6.74
C LEU A 61 3.89 4.91 -5.58
N PRO A 62 3.95 5.62 -4.45
CA PRO A 62 4.77 5.19 -3.33
C PRO A 62 4.13 3.97 -2.63
N ALA A 63 4.94 3.21 -1.87
CA ALA A 63 4.46 2.22 -0.92
C ALA A 63 4.63 2.76 0.51
N ILE A 64 3.69 3.61 0.95
CA ILE A 64 3.76 4.35 2.22
C ILE A 64 3.27 3.47 3.36
N MET A 65 4.10 3.29 4.38
CA MET A 65 3.73 2.61 5.63
C MET A 65 3.26 3.65 6.64
N ILE A 66 1.96 3.69 6.90
CA ILE A 66 1.36 4.65 7.84
C ILE A 66 1.21 3.97 9.18
N ALA A 67 1.92 4.43 10.21
CA ALA A 67 1.86 3.87 11.55
C ALA A 67 1.10 4.79 12.52
N THR A 68 0.23 4.20 13.34
CA THR A 68 -0.69 4.92 14.24
C THR A 68 -0.90 4.18 15.55
N TRP A 69 -1.39 4.90 16.57
CA TRP A 69 -1.90 4.30 17.80
C TRP A 69 -3.42 4.20 17.78
N ASP A 70 -3.97 3.11 18.28
CA ASP A 70 -5.40 3.05 18.63
C ASP A 70 -5.71 3.79 19.96
N GLU A 71 -6.97 3.73 20.41
CA GLU A 71 -7.39 4.32 21.68
C GLU A 71 -6.62 3.78 22.91
N ASN A 72 -6.14 2.54 22.85
CA ASN A 72 -5.45 1.82 23.92
C ASN A 72 -3.92 1.80 23.78
N LYS A 73 -3.36 2.57 22.83
CA LYS A 73 -1.91 2.60 22.51
C LYS A 73 -1.38 1.28 21.94
N ASN A 74 -2.21 0.49 21.26
CA ASN A 74 -1.74 -0.60 20.40
C ASN A 74 -1.33 -0.03 19.03
N PRO A 75 -0.21 -0.51 18.45
CA PRO A 75 0.28 -0.01 17.17
C PRO A 75 -0.49 -0.64 16.00
N ASP A 76 -0.82 0.17 15.00
CA ASP A 76 -1.37 -0.27 13.72
C ASP A 76 -0.50 0.29 12.58
N VAL A 77 -0.29 -0.49 11.52
CA VAL A 77 0.47 -0.08 10.32
C VAL A 77 -0.33 -0.46 9.08
N MET A 78 -0.51 0.46 8.15
CA MET A 78 -1.17 0.19 6.87
C MET A 78 -0.27 0.61 5.71
N MET A 79 -0.29 -0.19 4.63
CA MET A 79 0.25 0.24 3.34
C MET A 79 -0.76 1.14 2.61
N ALA A 80 -0.31 2.31 2.16
CA ALA A 80 -1.08 3.19 1.28
C ALA A 80 -0.27 3.56 0.03
N ALA A 81 -0.92 3.50 -1.14
CA ALA A 81 -0.32 3.89 -2.42
C ALA A 81 -0.91 5.18 -3.01
N TRP A 82 -2.16 5.52 -2.68
CA TRP A 82 -2.82 6.75 -3.12
C TRP A 82 -2.39 7.93 -2.26
N GLY A 83 -1.16 8.39 -2.45
CA GLY A 83 -0.61 9.51 -1.71
C GLY A 83 0.74 9.97 -2.24
N GLY A 84 1.25 11.05 -1.67
CA GLY A 84 2.53 11.62 -2.05
C GLY A 84 2.76 12.99 -1.42
N GLN A 85 3.95 13.54 -1.67
CA GLN A 85 4.33 14.85 -1.19
C GLN A 85 3.47 15.93 -1.87
N CYS A 86 2.81 16.77 -1.07
CA CYS A 86 1.93 17.86 -1.54
C CYS A 86 2.40 19.24 -1.05
N GLY A 87 3.71 19.39 -0.87
CA GLY A 87 4.38 20.61 -0.46
C GLY A 87 5.73 20.29 0.18
N PRO A 88 6.59 21.31 0.44
CA PRO A 88 7.93 21.07 0.96
C PRO A 88 7.98 20.28 2.28
N LYS A 89 6.96 20.44 3.13
CA LYS A 89 6.82 19.77 4.43
C LYS A 89 5.46 19.07 4.60
N HIS A 90 4.77 18.74 3.50
CA HIS A 90 3.44 18.15 3.59
C HIS A 90 3.32 16.88 2.76
N ILE A 91 2.61 15.90 3.31
CA ILE A 91 2.19 14.69 2.62
C ILE A 91 0.66 14.63 2.59
N THR A 92 0.10 14.06 1.53
CA THR A 92 -1.32 13.74 1.44
C THR A 92 -1.52 12.30 1.05
N PHE A 93 -2.62 11.70 1.50
CA PHE A 93 -3.08 10.39 1.06
C PHE A 93 -4.60 10.28 1.20
N GLU A 94 -5.18 9.42 0.37
CA GLU A 94 -6.60 9.08 0.37
C GLU A 94 -6.80 7.71 1.00
N LEU A 95 -7.60 7.64 2.05
CA LEU A 95 -7.86 6.40 2.78
C LEU A 95 -9.34 6.06 2.75
N SER A 96 -9.67 4.79 2.51
CA SER A 96 -11.01 4.28 2.80
C SER A 96 -11.20 4.04 4.31
N LYS A 97 -12.34 3.46 4.70
CA LYS A 97 -12.60 3.11 6.10
C LYS A 97 -11.71 1.96 6.57
N HIS A 98 -10.69 2.28 7.36
CA HIS A 98 -9.73 1.34 7.95
C HIS A 98 -9.43 1.69 9.41
N LYS A 99 -8.85 0.76 10.17
CA LYS A 99 -8.37 1.03 11.55
C LYS A 99 -7.43 2.24 11.58
N THR A 100 -6.53 2.36 10.60
CA THR A 100 -5.61 3.50 10.48
C THR A 100 -6.36 4.83 10.28
N THR A 101 -7.44 4.85 9.48
CA THR A 101 -8.29 6.03 9.28
C THR A 101 -8.95 6.45 10.59
N ASP A 102 -9.47 5.49 11.34
CA ASP A 102 -10.07 5.72 12.67
C ASP A 102 -9.04 6.25 13.68
N ASN A 103 -7.84 5.66 13.67
CA ASN A 103 -6.74 6.09 14.54
C ASN A 103 -6.28 7.51 14.20
N ILE A 104 -6.14 7.88 12.92
CA ILE A 104 -5.80 9.25 12.51
C ILE A 104 -6.90 10.22 12.90
N ARG A 105 -8.18 9.85 12.72
CA ARG A 105 -9.33 10.66 13.16
C ARG A 105 -9.24 10.98 14.65
N LEU A 106 -8.90 9.99 15.47
CA LEU A 106 -8.79 10.09 16.92
C LEU A 106 -7.55 10.85 17.40
N LYS A 107 -6.37 10.50 16.88
CA LYS A 107 -5.07 10.95 17.40
C LYS A 107 -4.54 12.21 16.73
N LYS A 108 -5.00 12.49 15.51
CA LYS A 108 -4.51 13.60 14.67
C LYS A 108 -2.98 13.59 14.46
N ALA A 109 -2.39 12.39 14.50
CA ALA A 109 -0.96 12.14 14.36
C ALA A 109 -0.73 10.78 13.72
N PHE A 110 0.37 10.67 12.99
CA PHE A 110 0.85 9.42 12.39
C PHE A 110 2.35 9.53 12.12
N THR A 111 3.03 8.41 11.95
CA THR A 111 4.33 8.39 11.28
C THR A 111 4.18 7.75 9.91
N ILE A 112 5.08 8.08 9.00
CA ILE A 112 5.21 7.38 7.73
C ILE A 112 6.62 6.83 7.56
N SER A 113 6.70 5.69 6.90
CA SER A 113 7.92 5.12 6.35
C SER A 113 7.63 4.64 4.93
N PHE A 114 8.64 4.15 4.22
CA PHE A 114 8.47 3.62 2.86
C PHE A 114 8.92 2.17 2.84
N ALA A 115 8.11 1.30 2.22
CA ALA A 115 8.53 -0.08 1.99
C ALA A 115 9.81 -0.10 1.15
N THR A 116 10.68 -1.04 1.45
CA THR A 116 11.95 -1.28 0.80
C THR A 116 11.98 -2.68 0.21
N LYS A 117 13.03 -2.96 -0.57
CA LYS A 117 13.27 -4.32 -1.07
C LYS A 117 13.36 -5.37 0.07
N GLY A 118 13.90 -4.98 1.22
CA GLY A 118 14.22 -5.91 2.32
C GLY A 118 13.04 -6.29 3.20
N ASP A 119 12.02 -5.45 3.26
CA ASP A 119 10.85 -5.59 4.15
C ASP A 119 9.54 -5.85 3.41
N ILE A 120 9.61 -6.06 2.08
CA ILE A 120 8.42 -6.07 1.22
C ILE A 120 7.37 -7.11 1.63
N VAL A 121 7.79 -8.24 2.20
CA VAL A 121 6.86 -9.29 2.68
C VAL A 121 6.04 -8.77 3.87
N GLN A 122 6.69 -8.09 4.82
CA GLN A 122 6.03 -7.49 5.98
C GLN A 122 5.19 -6.27 5.57
N SER A 123 5.70 -5.44 4.66
CA SER A 123 4.95 -4.31 4.14
C SER A 123 3.68 -4.74 3.39
N ASP A 124 3.76 -5.74 2.51
CA ASP A 124 2.59 -6.29 1.82
C ASP A 124 1.59 -6.91 2.83
N TYR A 125 2.09 -7.60 3.86
CA TYR A 125 1.25 -8.08 4.96
C TYR A 125 0.44 -6.94 5.63
N PHE A 126 1.04 -5.76 5.83
CA PHE A 126 0.33 -4.58 6.34
C PHE A 126 -0.66 -3.96 5.34
N GLY A 127 -0.55 -4.28 4.04
CA GLY A 127 -1.52 -3.92 3.01
C GLY A 127 -2.73 -4.86 2.92
N ILE A 128 -2.57 -6.12 3.31
CA ILE A 128 -3.62 -7.15 3.17
C ILE A 128 -4.32 -7.52 4.50
N VAL A 129 -3.74 -7.15 5.66
CA VAL A 129 -4.32 -7.43 6.99
C VAL A 129 -4.76 -6.17 7.72
N SER A 130 -6.04 -6.16 8.10
CA SER A 130 -6.66 -5.09 8.88
C SER A 130 -6.33 -5.17 10.36
N GLY A 131 -6.01 -4.01 10.96
CA GLY A 131 -5.86 -3.89 12.42
C GLY A 131 -7.16 -4.03 13.20
N ASN A 132 -8.32 -3.97 12.52
CA ASN A 132 -9.61 -4.29 13.14
C ASN A 132 -9.75 -5.78 13.46
N ASP A 133 -9.14 -6.65 12.64
CA ASP A 133 -9.27 -8.11 12.75
C ASP A 133 -8.08 -8.73 13.49
N VAL A 134 -6.89 -8.16 13.31
CA VAL A 134 -5.64 -8.63 13.93
C VAL A 134 -4.99 -7.46 14.70
N PRO A 135 -5.35 -7.25 15.98
CA PRO A 135 -4.86 -6.12 16.76
C PRO A 135 -3.34 -6.12 17.01
N ASP A 136 -2.70 -7.29 16.96
CA ASP A 136 -1.27 -7.51 17.19
C ASP A 136 -0.47 -7.67 15.88
N LYS A 137 -1.00 -7.20 14.75
CA LYS A 137 -0.42 -7.46 13.42
C LYS A 137 1.02 -6.98 13.27
N VAL A 138 1.42 -5.90 13.96
CA VAL A 138 2.80 -5.40 13.96
C VAL A 138 3.76 -6.42 14.58
N ALA A 139 3.41 -6.95 15.75
CA ALA A 139 4.19 -7.98 16.41
C ALA A 139 4.19 -9.30 15.61
N LYS A 140 3.05 -9.67 15.00
CA LYS A 140 2.94 -10.85 14.13
C LYS A 140 3.80 -10.77 12.87
N ALA A 141 4.05 -9.57 12.35
CA ALA A 141 5.02 -9.33 11.28
C ALA A 141 6.49 -9.41 11.76
N GLY A 142 6.71 -9.58 13.07
CA GLY A 142 8.03 -9.63 13.69
C GLY A 142 8.67 -8.25 13.89
N PHE A 143 7.89 -7.18 13.76
CA PHE A 143 8.37 -5.80 13.87
C PHE A 143 8.21 -5.27 15.28
N THR A 144 9.08 -4.32 15.63
CA THR A 144 9.14 -3.69 16.95
C THR A 144 8.82 -2.20 16.85
N ILE A 145 8.38 -1.63 17.97
CA ILE A 145 7.96 -0.23 18.02
C ILE A 145 8.70 0.57 19.06
N THR A 146 8.81 1.87 18.81
CA THR A 146 9.23 2.89 19.77
C THR A 146 8.23 4.04 19.71
N PRO A 147 7.75 4.59 20.84
CA PRO A 147 6.94 5.81 20.81
C PRO A 147 7.71 6.96 20.16
N SER A 148 7.09 7.67 19.22
CA SER A 148 7.63 8.91 18.68
C SER A 148 7.81 9.95 19.81
N PRO A 149 8.93 10.69 19.84
CA PRO A 149 9.09 11.83 20.75
C PRO A 149 8.40 13.10 20.25
N ASN A 150 8.00 13.20 18.97
CA ASN A 150 7.50 14.43 18.36
C ASN A 150 5.98 14.44 18.08
N VAL A 151 5.35 13.28 17.96
CA VAL A 151 3.91 13.12 17.64
C VAL A 151 3.28 11.94 18.38
N ASP A 152 1.95 11.93 18.52
CA ASP A 152 1.22 10.81 19.14
C ASP A 152 1.05 9.62 18.17
N ALA A 153 2.17 9.00 17.77
CA ALA A 153 2.22 7.85 16.87
C ALA A 153 3.44 6.94 17.16
N PRO A 154 3.43 5.67 16.73
CA PRO A 154 4.60 4.79 16.84
C PRO A 154 5.62 5.06 15.73
N ILE A 155 6.90 4.84 16.03
CA ILE A 155 7.97 4.56 15.06
C ILE A 155 8.10 3.04 14.95
N ILE A 156 8.21 2.54 13.73
CA ILE A 156 8.49 1.12 13.44
C ILE A 156 9.99 0.98 13.26
N ASN A 157 10.67 0.24 14.14
CA ASN A 157 12.13 0.29 14.25
C ASN A 157 12.85 -0.33 13.04
N GLU A 158 12.19 -1.24 12.32
CA GLU A 158 12.76 -1.93 11.17
C GLU A 158 12.76 -1.06 9.89
N TYR A 159 11.94 0.00 9.84
CA TYR A 159 12.00 0.96 8.74
C TYR A 159 13.08 2.02 8.98
N LYS A 160 14.04 2.08 8.06
CA LYS A 160 15.25 2.91 8.20
C LYS A 160 15.05 4.40 8.00
N LEU A 161 13.89 4.83 7.48
CA LEU A 161 13.53 6.22 7.29
C LEU A 161 12.11 6.42 7.82
N THR A 162 11.96 7.31 8.80
CA THR A 162 10.65 7.64 9.38
C THR A 162 10.43 9.14 9.38
N LEU A 163 9.23 9.55 8.99
CA LEU A 163 8.80 10.93 9.06
C LEU A 163 7.63 11.01 10.05
N GLU A 164 7.73 11.93 10.99
CA GLU A 164 6.75 12.14 12.05
C GLU A 164 5.80 13.29 11.65
N CYS A 165 4.49 13.01 11.65
CA CYS A 165 3.51 13.89 11.02
C CYS A 165 2.37 14.29 11.97
N LYS A 166 1.96 15.57 11.89
CA LYS A 166 0.73 16.08 12.51
C LYS A 166 -0.32 16.31 11.44
N VAL A 167 -1.57 15.92 11.70
CA VAL A 167 -2.67 16.15 10.76
C VAL A 167 -2.96 17.64 10.65
N VAL A 168 -2.95 18.16 9.41
CA VAL A 168 -3.35 19.53 9.05
C VAL A 168 -4.80 19.54 8.57
N THR A 169 -5.16 18.63 7.66
CA THR A 169 -6.55 18.44 7.21
C THR A 169 -6.95 16.97 7.25
N PHE A 170 -8.22 16.74 7.55
CA PHE A 170 -8.86 15.44 7.55
C PHE A 170 -10.26 15.63 6.96
N ASP A 171 -10.36 15.51 5.64
CA ASP A 171 -11.57 15.75 4.89
C ASP A 171 -12.30 14.41 4.73
N GLU A 172 -13.24 14.16 5.63
CA GLU A 172 -13.97 12.88 5.73
C GLU A 172 -15.01 12.74 4.61
N ASP A 173 -15.08 11.54 4.03
CA ASP A 173 -16.12 11.17 3.06
C ASP A 173 -17.32 10.51 3.75
N GLU A 174 -18.42 10.35 3.02
CA GLU A 174 -19.66 9.75 3.54
C GLU A 174 -19.54 8.25 3.90
N ASN A 175 -18.49 7.58 3.43
CA ASN A 175 -18.23 6.16 3.65
C ASN A 175 -17.27 5.91 4.84
N GLY A 176 -16.86 6.97 5.55
CA GLY A 176 -15.93 6.91 6.68
C GLY A 176 -14.45 6.81 6.27
N GLY A 177 -14.16 7.01 4.97
CA GLY A 177 -12.82 7.32 4.48
C GLY A 177 -12.47 8.80 4.69
N ALA A 178 -11.25 9.17 4.31
CA ALA A 178 -10.83 10.57 4.35
C ALA A 178 -9.65 10.84 3.42
N ARG A 179 -9.63 12.06 2.89
CA ARG A 179 -8.41 12.69 2.41
C ARG A 179 -7.68 13.30 3.60
N VAL A 180 -6.43 12.91 3.79
CA VAL A 180 -5.59 13.41 4.89
C VAL A 180 -4.46 14.26 4.31
N VAL A 181 -4.16 15.37 4.97
CA VAL A 181 -2.91 16.13 4.79
C VAL A 181 -2.19 16.19 6.13
N GLY A 182 -0.91 15.81 6.15
CA GLY A 182 -0.06 15.90 7.33
C GLY A 182 1.13 16.83 7.10
N GLU A 183 1.49 17.61 8.12
CA GLU A 183 2.74 18.35 8.21
C GLU A 183 3.82 17.44 8.79
N ILE A 184 4.94 17.33 8.08
CA ILE A 184 6.14 16.62 8.51
C ILE A 184 6.89 17.52 9.50
N VAL A 185 6.85 17.15 10.78
CA VAL A 185 7.48 17.92 11.87
C VAL A 185 8.87 17.43 12.22
N ASN A 186 9.20 16.16 11.91
CA ASN A 186 10.53 15.59 12.04
C ASN A 186 10.78 14.50 10.99
N MET A 187 12.04 14.27 10.65
CA MET A 187 12.49 13.13 9.86
C MET A 187 13.71 12.52 10.54
N SER A 188 13.73 11.19 10.66
CA SER A 188 14.86 10.44 11.22
C SER A 188 15.25 9.30 10.28
N ALA A 189 16.55 9.00 10.25
CA ALA A 189 17.11 7.98 9.39
C ALA A 189 18.19 7.18 10.11
N ASP A 190 18.28 5.90 9.78
CA ASP A 190 19.40 5.04 10.15
C ASP A 190 20.67 5.47 9.40
N GLU A 191 21.81 5.54 10.07
CA GLU A 191 23.08 5.99 9.46
C GLU A 191 23.49 5.12 8.25
N SER A 192 23.05 3.86 8.20
CA SER A 192 23.35 2.94 7.08
C SER A 192 22.72 3.36 5.75
N ILE A 193 21.76 4.30 5.74
CA ILE A 193 21.16 4.83 4.51
C ILE A 193 21.60 6.25 4.19
N LEU A 194 22.59 6.80 4.92
CA LEU A 194 23.13 8.12 4.64
C LEU A 194 24.34 8.05 3.72
N ASP A 195 24.51 9.03 2.84
CA ASP A 195 25.74 9.26 2.10
C ASP A 195 26.79 9.98 2.96
N GLU A 196 27.97 10.25 2.39
CA GLU A 196 29.08 10.92 3.09
C GLU A 196 28.75 12.38 3.46
N GLU A 197 27.74 12.98 2.82
CA GLU A 197 27.27 14.34 3.09
C GLU A 197 26.10 14.37 4.10
N GLY A 198 25.62 13.20 4.54
CA GLY A 198 24.51 13.05 5.47
C GLY A 198 23.13 13.08 4.81
N ASN A 199 23.03 13.00 3.48
CA ASN A 199 21.75 12.91 2.78
C ASN A 199 21.27 11.46 2.69
N ILE A 200 19.96 11.25 2.50
CA ILE A 200 19.39 9.93 2.22
C ILE A 200 19.90 9.42 0.87
N ASP A 201 20.60 8.30 0.89
CA ASP A 201 21.02 7.55 -0.30
C ASP A 201 19.94 6.53 -0.67
N LEU A 202 19.22 6.79 -1.77
CA LEU A 202 18.16 5.90 -2.27
C LEU A 202 18.70 4.53 -2.75
N GLY A 203 19.97 4.45 -3.14
CA GLY A 203 20.63 3.19 -3.48
C GLY A 203 20.87 2.31 -2.26
N LYS A 204 21.11 2.91 -1.08
CA LYS A 204 21.21 2.20 0.20
C LYS A 204 19.84 1.90 0.82
N LEU A 205 18.89 2.83 0.73
CA LEU A 205 17.53 2.65 1.23
C LEU A 205 16.73 1.61 0.42
N GLN A 206 16.92 1.56 -0.89
CA GLN A 206 16.21 0.68 -1.82
C GLN A 206 14.68 0.71 -1.66
N PRO A 207 14.03 1.89 -1.67
CA PRO A 207 12.59 1.97 -1.54
C PRO A 207 11.90 1.35 -2.76
N VAL A 208 10.67 0.87 -2.57
CA VAL A 208 9.84 0.34 -3.67
C VAL A 208 8.68 1.26 -4.01
N ILE A 209 8.27 1.21 -5.27
CA ILE A 209 7.03 1.80 -5.79
C ILE A 209 6.00 0.69 -6.03
N PHE A 210 4.73 1.05 -5.96
CA PHE A 210 3.62 0.21 -6.40
C PHE A 210 3.39 0.40 -7.90
N ASP A 211 3.53 -0.68 -8.67
CA ASP A 211 3.20 -0.77 -10.09
C ASP A 211 1.73 -1.18 -10.24
N SER A 212 0.84 -0.19 -10.27
CA SER A 212 -0.61 -0.39 -10.43
C SER A 212 -1.01 -1.01 -11.78
N ALA A 213 -0.14 -1.01 -12.78
CA ALA A 213 -0.44 -1.66 -14.06
C ALA A 213 -0.43 -3.19 -13.95
N LYS A 214 0.34 -3.74 -13.00
CA LYS A 214 0.51 -5.18 -12.81
C LYS A 214 0.20 -5.67 -11.39
N ASN A 215 -0.03 -4.76 -10.45
CA ASN A 215 -0.06 -5.03 -9.01
C ASN A 215 1.25 -5.67 -8.53
N GLU A 216 2.38 -5.07 -8.91
CA GLU A 216 3.72 -5.50 -8.53
C GLU A 216 4.42 -4.41 -7.71
N TYR A 217 5.50 -4.77 -7.01
CA TYR A 217 6.41 -3.80 -6.40
C TYR A 217 7.71 -3.72 -7.19
N ARG A 218 8.21 -2.50 -7.42
CA ARG A 218 9.47 -2.26 -8.14
C ARG A 218 10.40 -1.41 -7.29
N VAL A 219 11.66 -1.82 -7.17
CA VAL A 219 12.70 -1.01 -6.52
C VAL A 219 12.94 0.25 -7.33
N VAL A 220 13.09 1.41 -6.67
CA VAL A 220 13.54 2.64 -7.30
C VAL A 220 14.94 2.42 -7.88
N GLY A 221 15.07 2.69 -9.18
CA GLY A 221 16.27 2.34 -9.96
C GLY A 221 17.47 3.27 -9.75
N GLU A 222 18.45 3.10 -10.64
CA GLU A 222 19.69 3.88 -10.63
C GLU A 222 19.48 5.38 -10.96
N LYS A 223 20.45 6.20 -10.57
CA LYS A 223 20.50 7.61 -10.97
C LYS A 223 20.76 7.71 -12.48
N VAL A 224 19.81 8.29 -13.21
CA VAL A 224 19.93 8.51 -14.67
C VAL A 224 20.35 9.93 -15.05
N GLY A 225 20.45 10.85 -14.10
CA GLY A 225 20.81 12.25 -14.35
C GLY A 225 20.77 13.11 -13.08
N THR A 226 21.00 14.41 -13.24
CA THR A 226 20.98 15.40 -12.15
C THR A 226 19.84 16.39 -12.41
N ALA A 227 18.89 16.46 -11.48
CA ALA A 227 17.78 17.43 -11.53
C ALA A 227 18.32 18.87 -11.62
N TRP A 228 17.71 19.69 -12.48
CA TRP A 228 18.17 21.05 -12.83
C TRP A 228 19.64 21.15 -13.33
N GLY A 229 20.27 20.02 -13.67
CA GLY A 229 21.65 19.95 -14.15
C GLY A 229 21.76 19.38 -15.56
N SER A 230 21.23 18.17 -15.79
CA SER A 230 21.36 17.46 -17.07
C SER A 230 20.84 18.26 -18.27
N GLY A 231 19.79 19.07 -18.08
CA GLY A 231 19.21 19.93 -19.12
C GLY A 231 20.06 21.13 -19.52
N LYS A 232 21.09 21.52 -18.75
CA LYS A 232 21.96 22.66 -19.09
C LYS A 232 22.68 22.45 -20.42
N THR A 233 22.97 21.19 -20.75
CA THR A 233 23.52 20.78 -22.05
C THR A 233 22.66 21.18 -23.26
N ILE A 234 21.38 21.50 -23.06
CA ILE A 234 20.47 22.03 -24.09
C ILE A 234 20.44 23.56 -24.02
N GLN A 235 20.37 24.13 -22.82
CA GLN A 235 20.35 25.58 -22.62
C GLN A 235 21.58 26.28 -23.23
N GLU A 236 22.72 25.60 -23.22
CA GLU A 236 23.99 26.10 -23.76
C GLU A 236 24.14 25.87 -25.27
N ARG A 237 23.18 25.21 -25.94
CA ARG A 237 23.25 24.98 -27.39
C ARG A 237 22.80 26.22 -28.15
N GLU A 238 23.60 26.62 -29.12
CA GLU A 238 23.16 27.55 -30.15
C GLU A 238 22.21 26.84 -31.12
N VAL A 239 21.04 27.43 -31.36
CA VAL A 239 20.12 26.97 -32.40
C VAL A 239 20.61 27.54 -33.74
N LYS A 240 21.02 26.66 -34.65
CA LYS A 240 21.37 27.02 -36.04
C LYS A 240 20.14 27.20 -36.90
#